data_AF-A0A9N9THT1-F1
#
_entry.id   AF-A0A9N9THT1-F1
#
_cell.length_a   1.000
_cell.length_b   1.000
_cell.length_c   1.000
_cell.angle_alpha   90.00
_cell.angle_beta   90.00
_cell.angle_gamma   90.00
#
_symmetry.space_group_name_H-M   'P 1'
#
loop_
_entity.id
_entity.type
_entity.pdbx_description
1 polymer ?
#
loop_
_entity_poly.entity_id
_entity_poly.type
_entity_poly.pdbx_seq_one_letter_code
_entity_poly.pdbx_strand_id
1 'polypeptide(L)'
;MYEDQFNIKNKLSMGPHTLEISPSLYESNRKRLVEELNKMQKDSIVVLQGGSNQPIYDTDASYLFRQESYFTWCFGVVEPDCFGLIDTVSGDSYLFVPQYPVEYAVWNGPLPTLEEFKKKYKVNYINYVEHLGQTIKELNRSALLVLNGLNSDSLLKTKEANFEGIVIFNVDRISLHPVISNLRAIKTSFEIEVMKYVIDITSAAHRHVMRTARTGLYEYQCESEFLHYCYKNGGCRTVAYATGCGSGVNAAVPHYGHAGHPNNALLKTGMLCLFDMGASYFGYSADVTVTFPAAKPGVSWVAMHLLANRVLLEQLKKGGLLQGSIDEMVDANLAAVFQPHGVGHLLGLDVHDVGGYLEGFPERLPTPGLKHLRTARKLEQNMVVTIEPGCYFIDPLLDKALKDFNLSRFIVADSLKRFRGFGGVRIEDDALVTENGMINLTKVPRTVEEIEDWMAGKNDHKYGPVRISDFSFDR
;
A
#
# COMPACT_ATOMS: atom_id res chain seq x y z
N MET A 1 17.99 26.10 26.68
CA MET A 1 17.20 24.90 27.03
C MET A 1 16.05 24.60 26.05
N TYR A 2 15.53 25.56 25.28
CA TYR A 2 14.48 25.26 24.27
C TYR A 2 15.02 24.99 22.85
N GLU A 3 16.27 25.38 22.55
CA GLU A 3 16.83 25.34 21.19
C GLU A 3 17.12 23.91 20.67
N ASP A 4 17.48 22.96 21.54
CA ASP A 4 17.84 21.59 21.12
C ASP A 4 16.67 20.73 20.63
N GLN A 5 15.42 21.06 20.98
CA GLN A 5 14.25 20.28 20.57
C GLN A 5 13.79 20.57 19.13
N PHE A 6 14.15 21.73 18.58
CA PHE A 6 13.81 22.15 17.22
C PHE A 6 15.05 22.32 16.34
N ASN A 7 16.04 21.44 16.53
CA ASN A 7 17.13 21.32 15.57
C ASN A 7 16.59 20.72 14.27
N ILE A 8 16.11 21.59 13.35
CA ILE A 8 15.50 21.23 12.07
C ILE A 8 16.53 20.49 11.22
N LYS A 9 16.54 19.16 11.35
CA LYS A 9 17.15 18.24 10.39
C LYS A 9 16.43 18.41 9.05
N ASN A 10 17.19 18.54 7.97
CA ASN A 10 16.66 18.72 6.61
C ASN A 10 16.16 17.38 6.02
N LYS A 11 15.35 16.65 6.78
CA LYS A 11 14.87 15.28 6.52
C LYS A 11 13.57 15.01 7.28
N LEU A 12 12.68 14.20 6.71
CA LEU A 12 11.46 13.77 7.41
C LEU A 12 11.78 12.55 8.30
N SER A 13 11.49 12.66 9.60
CA SER A 13 11.65 11.56 10.56
C SER A 13 10.69 11.74 11.73
N MET A 14 10.43 10.68 12.49
CA MET A 14 9.65 10.72 13.74
C MET A 14 10.55 10.64 14.99
N GLY A 15 11.85 10.90 14.84
CA GLY A 15 12.85 10.84 15.89
C GLY A 15 14.10 10.02 15.51
N PRO A 16 15.18 10.09 16.30
CA PRO A 16 16.50 9.53 15.94
C PRO A 16 16.58 7.99 15.89
N HIS A 17 15.50 7.29 16.23
CA HIS A 17 15.38 5.83 16.11
C HIS A 17 14.54 5.39 14.90
N THR A 18 14.04 6.34 14.11
CA THR A 18 13.20 6.11 12.92
C THR A 18 13.95 6.53 11.65
N LEU A 19 13.56 6.01 10.49
CA LEU A 19 14.22 6.35 9.22
C LEU A 19 14.14 7.86 8.94
N GLU A 20 15.28 8.47 8.61
CA GLU A 20 15.36 9.87 8.20
C GLU A 20 15.29 10.00 6.66
N ILE A 21 14.09 10.22 6.11
CA ILE A 21 13.87 10.33 4.67
C ILE A 21 14.56 11.58 4.12
N SER A 22 15.47 11.39 3.18
CA SER A 22 16.15 12.48 2.47
C SER A 22 15.20 13.20 1.51
N PRO A 23 15.11 14.55 1.52
CA PRO A 23 14.30 15.29 0.55
C PRO A 23 14.73 15.06 -0.91
N SER A 24 15.95 14.55 -1.12
CA SER A 24 16.45 14.21 -2.45
C SER A 24 15.75 13.00 -3.10
N LEU A 25 14.93 12.26 -2.34
CA LEU A 25 13.92 11.35 -2.88
C LEU A 25 12.94 12.12 -3.78
N TYR A 26 12.28 13.13 -3.20
CA TYR A 26 11.26 13.92 -3.89
C TYR A 26 11.87 14.77 -5.01
N GLU A 27 13.07 15.32 -4.80
CA GLU A 27 13.90 15.97 -5.83
C GLU A 27 14.13 15.05 -7.05
N SER A 28 14.53 13.80 -6.83
CA SER A 28 14.71 12.79 -7.88
C SER A 28 13.42 12.46 -8.61
N ASN A 29 12.28 12.41 -7.90
CA ASN A 29 10.98 12.16 -8.50
C ASN A 29 10.49 13.32 -9.38
N ARG A 30 10.64 14.57 -8.91
CA ARG A 30 10.36 15.77 -9.73
C ARG A 30 11.23 15.80 -10.99
N LYS A 31 12.53 15.48 -10.86
CA LYS A 31 13.44 15.40 -12.01
C LYS A 31 12.99 14.34 -13.03
N ARG A 32 12.70 13.12 -12.60
CA ARG A 32 12.18 12.03 -13.48
C ARG A 32 10.91 12.47 -14.22
N LEU A 33 10.01 13.18 -13.53
CA LEU A 33 8.77 13.69 -14.12
C LEU A 33 9.02 14.74 -15.20
N VAL A 34 9.93 15.69 -14.96
CA VAL A 34 10.35 16.69 -15.96
C VAL A 34 11.06 16.04 -17.16
N GLU A 35 11.88 15.01 -16.93
CA GLU A 35 12.58 14.27 -17.99
C GLU A 35 11.63 13.48 -18.91
N GLU A 36 10.57 12.87 -18.39
CA GLU A 36 9.56 12.19 -19.22
C GLU A 36 8.62 13.18 -19.92
N LEU A 37 8.09 14.20 -19.20
CA LEU A 37 7.16 15.18 -19.78
C LEU A 37 7.77 15.93 -20.97
N ASN A 38 9.05 16.33 -20.87
CA ASN A 38 9.76 17.03 -21.96
C ASN A 38 9.95 16.21 -23.25
N LYS A 39 9.63 14.90 -23.25
CA LYS A 39 9.57 14.07 -24.48
C LYS A 39 8.25 14.25 -25.23
N MET A 40 7.19 14.64 -24.53
CA MET A 40 5.83 14.81 -25.05
C MET A 40 5.50 16.29 -25.29
N GLN A 41 5.70 17.13 -24.27
CA GLN A 41 5.45 18.57 -24.32
C GLN A 41 6.50 19.33 -23.50
N LYS A 42 6.99 20.42 -24.07
CA LYS A 42 7.88 21.40 -23.41
C LYS A 42 7.11 22.68 -23.13
N ASP A 43 7.72 23.61 -22.38
CA ASP A 43 7.13 24.91 -22.03
C ASP A 43 5.79 24.79 -21.26
N SER A 44 5.82 24.09 -20.13
CA SER A 44 4.62 23.83 -19.32
C SER A 44 4.92 23.82 -17.82
N ILE A 45 3.89 24.02 -17.00
CA ILE A 45 3.99 23.94 -15.54
C ILE A 45 3.13 22.78 -15.05
N VAL A 46 3.72 21.83 -14.33
CA VAL A 46 2.94 20.84 -13.56
C VAL A 46 2.32 21.54 -12.36
N VAL A 47 1.00 21.46 -12.19
CA VAL A 47 0.28 22.04 -11.06
C VAL A 47 -0.38 20.93 -10.25
N LEU A 48 0.05 20.77 -9.00
CA LEU A 48 -0.55 19.83 -8.04
C LEU A 48 -1.12 20.60 -6.83
N GLN A 49 -2.27 20.14 -6.35
CA GLN A 49 -2.92 20.64 -5.13
C GLN A 49 -2.88 19.54 -4.08
N GLY A 50 -2.49 19.89 -2.85
CA GLY A 50 -2.49 18.97 -1.72
C GLY A 50 -3.89 18.57 -1.23
N GLY A 51 -3.88 17.65 -0.27
CA GLY A 51 -5.02 17.35 0.57
C GLY A 51 -5.34 18.51 1.52
N SER A 52 -6.60 18.59 1.92
CA SER A 52 -7.13 19.54 2.92
C SER A 52 -7.57 18.77 4.16
N ASN A 53 -7.53 19.39 5.34
CA ASN A 53 -8.15 18.79 6.53
C ASN A 53 -9.64 18.45 6.27
N GLN A 54 -10.09 17.28 6.73
CA GLN A 54 -11.47 16.82 6.55
C GLN A 54 -12.20 16.78 7.90
N PRO A 55 -13.26 17.58 8.10
CA PRO A 55 -14.08 17.50 9.31
C PRO A 55 -14.87 16.19 9.36
N ILE A 56 -15.25 15.79 10.57
CA ILE A 56 -16.17 14.70 10.81
C ILE A 56 -17.59 15.26 10.63
N TYR A 57 -18.13 15.11 9.42
CA TYR A 57 -19.39 15.73 8.98
C TYR A 57 -19.36 17.26 9.12
N ASP A 58 -20.25 17.83 9.92
CA ASP A 58 -20.43 19.26 10.21
C ASP A 58 -19.83 19.69 11.56
N THR A 59 -19.00 18.84 12.18
CA THR A 59 -18.33 19.13 13.47
C THR A 59 -16.96 19.78 13.30
N ASP A 60 -16.42 20.34 14.39
CA ASP A 60 -15.08 20.89 14.51
C ASP A 60 -13.98 19.82 14.65
N ALA A 61 -14.35 18.60 15.07
CA ALA A 61 -13.46 17.45 15.05
C ALA A 61 -13.10 17.05 13.60
N SER A 62 -11.83 16.74 13.35
CA SER A 62 -11.33 16.33 12.03
C SER A 62 -10.71 14.93 12.07
N TYR A 63 -10.76 14.24 10.93
CA TYR A 63 -9.95 13.04 10.72
C TYR A 63 -8.45 13.39 10.75
N LEU A 64 -7.60 12.44 11.18
CA LEU A 64 -6.15 12.63 11.13
C LEU A 64 -5.70 12.80 9.67
N PHE A 65 -5.04 13.94 9.38
CA PHE A 65 -4.61 14.27 8.02
C PHE A 65 -3.62 13.25 7.46
N ARG A 66 -3.90 12.78 6.24
CA ARG A 66 -2.95 12.09 5.33
C ARG A 66 -2.90 12.90 4.04
N GLN A 67 -1.68 13.17 3.57
CA GLN A 67 -1.45 13.90 2.32
C GLN A 67 -1.91 13.08 1.10
N GLU A 68 -2.27 13.79 0.01
CA GLU A 68 -2.56 13.20 -1.29
C GLU A 68 -1.31 12.49 -1.87
N SER A 69 -1.47 11.29 -2.44
CA SER A 69 -0.36 10.41 -2.83
C SER A 69 0.53 10.97 -3.95
N TYR A 70 -0.02 11.63 -4.99
CA TYR A 70 0.80 12.26 -6.04
C TYR A 70 1.52 13.52 -5.55
N PHE A 71 0.88 14.33 -4.69
CA PHE A 71 1.50 15.47 -4.03
C PHE A 71 2.66 15.02 -3.12
N THR A 72 2.43 13.94 -2.36
CA THR A 72 3.46 13.30 -1.52
C THR A 72 4.64 12.83 -2.36
N TRP A 73 4.39 12.16 -3.49
CA TRP A 73 5.43 11.65 -4.41
C TRP A 73 6.35 12.76 -4.96
N CYS A 74 5.79 13.94 -5.26
CA CYS A 74 6.53 15.09 -5.77
C CYS A 74 7.21 15.95 -4.67
N PHE A 75 6.64 16.08 -3.48
CA PHE A 75 7.06 17.11 -2.51
C PHE A 75 7.31 16.61 -1.07
N GLY A 76 6.75 15.48 -0.65
CA GLY A 76 6.87 14.97 0.73
C GLY A 76 6.19 15.82 1.82
N VAL A 77 5.40 16.80 1.42
CA VAL A 77 4.80 17.81 2.33
C VAL A 77 3.75 17.19 3.24
N VAL A 78 3.89 17.35 4.56
CA VAL A 78 2.95 16.80 5.55
C VAL A 78 1.88 17.79 6.00
N GLU A 79 1.99 19.06 5.62
CA GLU A 79 0.99 20.09 5.93
C GLU A 79 -0.18 20.06 4.91
N PRO A 80 -1.41 20.37 5.35
CA PRO A 80 -2.57 20.46 4.47
C PRO A 80 -2.57 21.77 3.67
N ASP A 81 -3.47 21.86 2.69
CA ASP A 81 -3.87 23.08 1.98
C ASP A 81 -2.74 23.78 1.19
N CYS A 82 -1.66 23.03 0.91
CA CYS A 82 -0.54 23.47 0.09
C CYS A 82 -0.79 23.24 -1.41
N PHE A 83 -0.08 23.99 -2.26
CA PHE A 83 0.03 23.75 -3.70
C PHE A 83 1.50 23.61 -4.10
N GLY A 84 1.77 22.97 -5.24
CA GLY A 84 3.13 22.68 -5.70
C GLY A 84 3.23 22.80 -7.21
N LEU A 85 4.23 23.55 -7.68
CA LEU A 85 4.55 23.68 -9.10
C LEU A 85 5.88 23.03 -9.44
N ILE A 86 5.98 22.55 -10.68
CA ILE A 86 7.24 22.14 -11.31
C ILE A 86 7.27 22.73 -12.71
N ASP A 87 8.22 23.63 -12.98
CA ASP A 87 8.43 24.19 -14.33
C ASP A 87 9.18 23.16 -15.18
N THR A 88 8.61 22.74 -16.32
CA THR A 88 9.28 21.77 -17.20
C THR A 88 10.44 22.38 -17.98
N VAL A 89 10.58 23.71 -18.03
CA VAL A 89 11.67 24.40 -18.73
C VAL A 89 12.96 24.43 -17.91
N SER A 90 12.90 24.85 -16.64
CA SER A 90 14.09 24.90 -15.76
C SER A 90 14.25 23.67 -14.87
N GLY A 91 13.18 22.92 -14.62
CA GLY A 91 13.12 21.88 -13.60
C GLY A 91 12.94 22.41 -12.17
N ASP A 92 12.77 23.73 -11.99
CA ASP A 92 12.56 24.33 -10.67
C ASP A 92 11.24 23.89 -10.04
N SER A 93 11.30 23.69 -8.71
CA SER A 93 10.15 23.34 -7.89
C SER A 93 9.76 24.48 -6.95
N TYR A 94 8.47 24.77 -6.89
CA TYR A 94 7.87 25.84 -6.11
C TYR A 94 6.85 25.24 -5.15
N LEU A 95 6.96 25.54 -3.85
CA LEU A 95 5.95 25.18 -2.85
C LEU A 95 5.12 26.41 -2.48
N PHE A 96 3.82 26.23 -2.29
CA PHE A 96 2.91 27.28 -1.83
C PHE A 96 2.22 26.78 -0.57
N VAL A 97 2.44 27.46 0.55
CA VAL A 97 1.89 27.12 1.87
C VAL A 97 0.76 28.09 2.24
N PRO A 98 -0.24 27.67 3.03
CA PRO A 98 -1.23 28.60 3.57
C PRO A 98 -0.56 29.65 4.47
N GLN A 99 -1.00 30.91 4.39
CA GLN A 99 -0.62 31.94 5.36
C GLN A 99 -1.45 31.74 6.63
N TYR A 100 -0.81 31.34 7.73
CA TYR A 100 -1.50 31.11 8.99
C TYR A 100 -1.74 32.41 9.77
N PRO A 101 -2.93 32.62 10.36
CA PRO A 101 -3.21 33.78 11.20
C PRO A 101 -2.52 33.65 12.57
N VAL A 102 -2.40 34.75 13.32
CA VAL A 102 -1.62 34.81 14.57
C VAL A 102 -2.13 33.80 15.61
N GLU A 103 -3.42 33.53 15.62
CA GLU A 103 -4.10 32.55 16.48
C GLU A 103 -3.55 31.12 16.30
N TYR A 104 -2.98 30.79 15.14
CA TYR A 104 -2.31 29.50 14.93
C TYR A 104 -1.20 29.26 15.95
N ALA A 105 -0.46 30.31 16.33
CA ALA A 105 0.58 30.27 17.36
C ALA A 105 0.06 29.81 18.74
N VAL A 106 -1.24 30.04 19.02
CA VAL A 106 -1.90 29.71 20.28
C VAL A 106 -2.44 28.27 20.27
N TRP A 107 -2.99 27.82 19.14
CA TRP A 107 -3.75 26.56 19.06
C TRP A 107 -2.98 25.39 18.44
N ASN A 108 -2.11 25.63 17.46
CA ASN A 108 -1.49 24.58 16.64
C ASN A 108 0.03 24.46 16.83
N GLY A 109 0.67 25.48 17.41
CA GLY A 109 2.12 25.54 17.63
C GLY A 109 2.77 26.72 16.91
N PRO A 110 4.10 26.87 16.98
CA PRO A 110 4.82 28.01 16.41
C PRO A 110 4.49 28.26 14.93
N LEU A 111 4.34 29.52 14.55
CA LEU A 111 4.13 29.93 13.15
C LEU A 111 5.39 29.59 12.32
N PRO A 112 5.31 28.66 11.36
CA PRO A 112 6.45 28.29 10.53
C PRO A 112 6.76 29.38 9.51
N THR A 113 8.03 29.73 9.35
CA THR A 113 8.48 30.66 8.33
C THR A 113 8.65 29.98 6.96
N LEU A 114 8.60 30.78 5.89
CA LEU A 114 8.84 30.31 4.52
C LEU A 114 10.23 29.65 4.39
N GLU A 115 11.28 30.19 5.02
CA GLU A 115 12.63 29.61 4.95
C GLU A 115 12.75 28.28 5.71
N GLU A 116 12.01 28.08 6.80
CA GLU A 116 11.96 26.79 7.50
C GLU A 116 11.32 25.70 6.63
N PHE A 117 10.19 26.00 5.97
CA PHE A 117 9.58 25.11 4.99
C PHE A 117 10.51 24.82 3.80
N LYS A 118 11.17 25.85 3.25
CA LYS A 118 12.12 25.70 2.15
C LYS A 118 13.30 24.80 2.53
N LYS A 119 13.86 24.99 3.73
CA LYS A 119 14.91 24.15 4.33
C LYS A 119 14.43 22.71 4.57
N LYS A 120 13.19 22.52 5.04
CA LYS A 120 12.56 21.21 5.31
C LYS A 120 12.39 20.38 4.03
N TYR A 121 11.87 21.00 2.96
CA TYR A 121 11.45 20.28 1.75
C TYR A 121 12.43 20.34 0.57
N LYS A 122 13.48 21.16 0.64
CA LYS A 122 14.42 21.42 -0.47
C LYS A 122 13.69 21.70 -1.79
N VAL A 123 12.89 22.76 -1.77
CA VAL A 123 12.31 23.36 -2.97
C VAL A 123 13.10 24.60 -3.38
N ASN A 124 13.13 24.89 -4.68
CA ASN A 124 13.90 25.99 -5.26
C ASN A 124 13.31 27.33 -4.77
N TYR A 125 11.98 27.41 -4.78
CA TYR A 125 11.20 28.56 -4.38
C TYR A 125 10.07 28.18 -3.42
N ILE A 126 9.62 29.14 -2.62
CA ILE A 126 8.44 28.99 -1.78
C ILE A 126 7.68 30.33 -1.71
N ASN A 127 6.36 30.29 -1.56
CA ASN A 127 5.55 31.47 -1.29
C ASN A 127 4.25 31.11 -0.53
N TYR A 128 3.38 32.09 -0.26
CA TYR A 128 2.01 31.82 0.21
C TYR A 128 1.05 31.50 -0.95
N VAL A 129 0.02 30.69 -0.69
CA VAL A 129 -0.98 30.24 -1.70
C VAL A 129 -1.67 31.40 -2.42
N GLU A 130 -1.88 32.55 -1.77
CA GLU A 130 -2.41 33.78 -2.39
C GLU A 130 -1.60 34.27 -3.61
N HIS A 131 -0.30 33.97 -3.66
CA HIS A 131 0.59 34.36 -4.75
C HIS A 131 0.69 33.34 -5.89
N LEU A 132 0.09 32.15 -5.74
CA LEU A 132 0.14 31.05 -6.73
C LEU A 132 -0.23 31.52 -8.15
N GLY A 133 -1.39 32.16 -8.28
CA GLY A 133 -1.89 32.65 -9.57
C GLY A 133 -1.09 33.82 -10.15
N GLN A 134 -0.24 34.49 -9.37
CA GLN A 134 0.67 35.52 -9.85
C GLN A 134 2.00 34.90 -10.32
N THR A 135 2.60 34.01 -9.54
CA THR A 135 3.84 33.31 -9.94
C THR A 135 3.64 32.48 -11.22
N ILE A 136 2.46 31.89 -11.43
CA ILE A 136 2.13 31.20 -12.70
C ILE A 136 2.12 32.17 -13.90
N LYS A 137 1.63 33.41 -13.74
CA LYS A 137 1.69 34.45 -14.80
C LYS A 137 3.11 34.90 -15.08
N GLU A 138 3.93 35.03 -14.04
CA GLU A 138 5.34 35.45 -14.14
C GLU A 138 6.21 34.38 -14.79
N LEU A 139 5.92 33.09 -14.55
CA LEU A 139 6.55 31.98 -15.26
C LEU A 139 6.19 31.96 -16.75
N ASN A 140 4.94 32.29 -17.12
CA ASN A 140 4.50 32.47 -18.50
C ASN A 140 4.88 31.29 -19.44
N ARG A 141 4.29 30.11 -19.20
CA ARG A 141 4.45 28.87 -19.98
C ARG A 141 3.19 28.57 -20.80
N SER A 142 3.31 27.84 -21.91
CA SER A 142 2.21 27.58 -22.85
C SER A 142 1.04 26.76 -22.30
N ALA A 143 1.22 25.99 -21.22
CA ALA A 143 0.17 25.22 -20.57
C ALA A 143 0.42 24.92 -19.09
N LEU A 144 -0.67 24.76 -18.33
CA LEU A 144 -0.69 24.12 -17.02
C LEU A 144 -1.08 22.65 -17.19
N LEU A 145 -0.24 21.73 -16.73
CA LEU A 145 -0.54 20.30 -16.70
C LEU A 145 -1.13 19.96 -15.33
N VAL A 146 -2.40 19.53 -15.30
CA VAL A 146 -3.13 19.22 -14.06
C VAL A 146 -3.48 17.73 -13.96
N LEU A 147 -3.61 17.24 -12.73
CA LEU A 147 -3.87 15.83 -12.45
C LEU A 147 -5.36 15.47 -12.67
N ASN A 148 -5.71 15.07 -13.90
CA ASN A 148 -7.02 14.53 -14.24
C ASN A 148 -6.87 13.12 -14.83
N GLY A 149 -7.38 12.10 -14.13
CA GLY A 149 -7.35 10.72 -14.57
C GLY A 149 -8.22 9.82 -13.70
N LEU A 150 -8.51 8.62 -14.18
CA LEU A 150 -9.34 7.64 -13.50
C LEU A 150 -8.45 6.63 -12.76
N ASN A 151 -8.66 6.45 -11.45
CA ASN A 151 -8.05 5.34 -10.73
C ASN A 151 -8.73 4.02 -11.11
N SER A 152 -7.95 2.99 -11.44
CA SER A 152 -8.43 1.71 -11.98
C SER A 152 -9.23 0.84 -11.01
N ASP A 153 -9.12 1.10 -9.70
CA ASP A 153 -9.62 0.22 -8.65
C ASP A 153 -10.73 0.87 -7.82
N SER A 154 -10.69 2.18 -7.60
CA SER A 154 -11.78 2.94 -6.99
C SER A 154 -12.79 3.51 -7.98
N LEU A 155 -12.42 3.61 -9.28
CA LEU A 155 -13.17 4.29 -10.34
C LEU A 155 -13.47 5.77 -10.03
N LEU A 156 -12.75 6.36 -9.07
CA LEU A 156 -12.79 7.79 -8.79
C LEU A 156 -11.81 8.53 -9.70
N LYS A 157 -12.14 9.78 -10.03
CA LYS A 157 -11.19 10.69 -10.66
C LYS A 157 -10.24 11.30 -9.63
N THR A 158 -9.01 11.55 -10.03
CA THR A 158 -8.06 12.38 -9.27
C THR A 158 -8.62 13.79 -9.05
N LYS A 159 -8.27 14.41 -7.91
CA LYS A 159 -8.59 15.81 -7.63
C LYS A 159 -7.75 16.71 -8.55
N GLU A 160 -8.40 17.33 -9.52
CA GLU A 160 -7.79 18.36 -10.35
C GLU A 160 -7.43 19.58 -9.48
N ALA A 161 -6.23 20.15 -9.67
CA ALA A 161 -5.80 21.33 -8.94
C ALA A 161 -6.64 22.55 -9.35
N ASN A 162 -7.32 23.19 -8.39
CA ASN A 162 -8.18 24.34 -8.64
C ASN A 162 -7.82 25.52 -7.74
N PHE A 163 -7.66 26.71 -8.32
CA PHE A 163 -7.30 27.95 -7.64
C PHE A 163 -7.93 29.17 -8.33
N GLU A 164 -8.01 30.31 -7.65
CA GLU A 164 -8.65 31.51 -8.20
C GLU A 164 -7.95 32.00 -9.48
N GLY A 165 -8.73 32.25 -10.53
CA GLY A 165 -8.22 32.70 -11.82
C GLY A 165 -7.62 31.61 -12.72
N ILE A 166 -7.63 30.33 -12.34
CA ILE A 166 -7.11 29.23 -13.20
C ILE A 166 -7.70 29.22 -14.62
N VAL A 167 -8.93 29.71 -14.77
CA VAL A 167 -9.68 29.80 -16.04
C VAL A 167 -9.05 30.69 -17.12
N ILE A 168 -8.06 31.52 -16.79
CA ILE A 168 -7.36 32.38 -17.78
C ILE A 168 -6.22 31.65 -18.50
N PHE A 169 -5.79 30.49 -18.01
CA PHE A 169 -4.67 29.74 -18.55
C PHE A 169 -5.14 28.61 -19.47
N ASN A 170 -4.25 28.19 -20.39
CA ASN A 170 -4.41 26.93 -21.09
C ASN A 170 -4.14 25.76 -20.11
N VAL A 171 -5.08 24.83 -19.95
CA VAL A 171 -4.99 23.75 -18.95
C VAL A 171 -5.15 22.38 -19.61
N ASP A 172 -4.07 21.62 -19.65
CA ASP A 172 -4.02 20.24 -20.13
C ASP A 172 -4.40 19.27 -18.99
N ARG A 173 -5.34 18.38 -19.32
CA ARG A 173 -5.96 17.37 -18.44
C ARG A 173 -5.65 15.94 -18.89
N ILE A 174 -4.74 15.76 -19.84
CA ILE A 174 -4.45 14.49 -20.49
C ILE A 174 -3.02 14.03 -20.19
N SER A 175 -2.01 14.89 -20.40
CA SER A 175 -0.61 14.42 -20.42
C SER A 175 -0.05 14.02 -19.05
N LEU A 176 -0.45 14.69 -17.96
CA LEU A 176 0.20 14.49 -16.65
C LEU A 176 -0.08 13.10 -16.05
N HIS A 177 -1.35 12.70 -15.99
CA HIS A 177 -1.76 11.51 -15.21
C HIS A 177 -1.09 10.21 -15.68
N PRO A 178 -1.02 9.86 -16.98
CA PRO A 178 -0.35 8.64 -17.42
C PRO A 178 1.14 8.63 -17.07
N VAL A 179 1.83 9.77 -17.26
CA VAL A 179 3.28 9.88 -17.03
C VAL A 179 3.63 9.75 -15.55
N ILE A 180 2.96 10.52 -14.68
CA ILE A 180 3.22 10.47 -13.23
C ILE A 180 2.78 9.14 -12.60
N SER A 181 1.72 8.49 -13.13
CA SER A 181 1.33 7.14 -12.69
C SER A 181 2.37 6.09 -13.05
N ASN A 182 2.90 6.13 -14.28
CA ASN A 182 3.93 5.19 -14.72
C ASN A 182 5.25 5.38 -13.95
N LEU A 183 5.61 6.63 -13.63
CA LEU A 183 6.78 6.93 -12.81
C LEU A 183 6.61 6.49 -11.34
N ARG A 184 5.40 6.60 -10.77
CA ARG A 184 5.07 6.05 -9.44
C ARG A 184 5.16 4.51 -9.37
N ALA A 185 4.78 3.82 -10.45
CA ALA A 185 4.82 2.35 -10.49
C ALA A 185 6.25 1.82 -10.29
N ILE A 186 7.26 2.52 -10.82
CA ILE A 186 8.68 2.16 -10.80
C ILE A 186 9.40 2.95 -9.71
N LYS A 187 9.84 2.29 -8.63
CA LYS A 187 10.43 2.96 -7.46
C LYS A 187 11.94 3.23 -7.64
N THR A 188 12.40 4.39 -7.17
CA THR A 188 13.81 4.74 -6.99
C THR A 188 14.44 3.95 -5.82
N SER A 189 15.78 3.97 -5.75
CA SER A 189 16.52 3.46 -4.58
C SER A 189 16.08 4.11 -3.26
N PHE A 190 15.79 5.42 -3.27
CA PHE A 190 15.31 6.15 -2.09
C PHE A 190 13.90 5.71 -1.68
N GLU A 191 12.98 5.50 -2.62
CA GLU A 191 11.63 4.98 -2.32
C GLU A 191 11.70 3.54 -1.79
N ILE A 192 12.58 2.70 -2.35
CA ILE A 192 12.83 1.33 -1.88
C ILE A 192 13.43 1.32 -0.46
N GLU A 193 14.23 2.31 -0.08
CA GLU A 193 14.74 2.49 1.30
C GLU A 193 13.59 2.71 2.30
N VAL A 194 12.66 3.63 1.98
CA VAL A 194 11.49 3.90 2.83
C VAL A 194 10.55 2.70 2.89
N MET A 195 10.24 2.06 1.75
CA MET A 195 9.39 0.87 1.73
C MET A 195 10.00 -0.28 2.55
N LYS A 196 11.30 -0.56 2.42
CA LYS A 196 11.98 -1.58 3.25
C LYS A 196 11.80 -1.32 4.74
N TYR A 197 11.98 -0.08 5.19
CA TYR A 197 11.78 0.30 6.60
C TYR A 197 10.32 0.06 7.06
N VAL A 198 9.32 0.47 6.27
CA VAL A 198 7.90 0.25 6.60
C VAL A 198 7.54 -1.24 6.64
N ILE A 199 8.09 -2.04 5.72
CA ILE A 199 7.87 -3.50 5.65
C ILE A 199 8.59 -4.21 6.80
N ASP A 200 9.78 -3.75 7.22
CA ASP A 200 10.49 -4.30 8.38
C ASP A 200 9.76 -4.00 9.71
N ILE A 201 9.25 -2.78 9.88
CA ILE A 201 8.39 -2.41 11.03
C ILE A 201 7.09 -3.21 11.02
N THR A 202 6.41 -3.31 9.88
CA THR A 202 5.16 -4.09 9.71
C THR A 202 5.39 -5.57 10.01
N SER A 203 6.46 -6.16 9.47
CA SER A 203 6.88 -7.54 9.76
C SER A 203 7.16 -7.73 11.25
N ALA A 204 7.83 -6.78 11.91
CA ALA A 204 8.14 -6.85 13.33
C ALA A 204 6.89 -6.71 14.22
N ALA A 205 5.91 -5.89 13.80
CA ALA A 205 4.61 -5.78 14.46
C ALA A 205 3.79 -7.07 14.33
N HIS A 206 3.75 -7.70 13.15
CA HIS A 206 3.17 -9.04 12.96
C HIS A 206 3.85 -10.10 13.83
N ARG A 207 5.19 -10.09 13.89
CA ARG A 207 5.96 -10.98 14.78
C ARG A 207 5.65 -10.76 16.27
N HIS A 208 5.32 -9.53 16.68
CA HIS A 208 4.85 -9.19 18.03
C HIS A 208 3.42 -9.68 18.27
N VAL A 209 2.49 -9.42 17.35
CA VAL A 209 1.09 -9.89 17.48
C VAL A 209 0.99 -11.41 17.51
N MET A 210 1.77 -12.14 16.70
CA MET A 210 1.84 -13.60 16.77
C MET A 210 2.39 -14.14 18.11
N ARG A 211 3.02 -13.30 18.95
CA ARG A 211 3.43 -13.66 20.33
C ARG A 211 2.39 -13.29 21.38
N THR A 212 1.57 -12.26 21.15
CA THR A 212 0.57 -11.79 22.12
C THR A 212 -0.81 -12.41 21.89
N ALA A 213 -1.16 -12.77 20.65
CA ALA A 213 -2.41 -13.42 20.26
C ALA A 213 -2.58 -14.78 20.97
N ARG A 214 -3.72 -14.97 21.62
CA ARG A 214 -4.03 -16.15 22.45
C ARG A 214 -5.53 -16.33 22.62
N THR A 215 -5.97 -17.56 22.87
CA THR A 215 -7.37 -17.88 23.16
C THR A 215 -7.91 -17.02 24.31
N GLY A 216 -9.11 -16.46 24.14
CA GLY A 216 -9.73 -15.56 25.12
C GLY A 216 -9.47 -14.06 24.87
N LEU A 217 -8.61 -13.70 23.91
CA LEU A 217 -8.58 -12.34 23.35
C LEU A 217 -9.64 -12.17 22.26
N TYR A 218 -9.96 -10.91 21.96
CA TYR A 218 -10.69 -10.50 20.77
C TYR A 218 -9.74 -10.04 19.66
N GLU A 219 -10.21 -10.09 18.41
CA GLU A 219 -9.45 -9.71 17.22
C GLU A 219 -8.94 -8.25 17.30
N TYR A 220 -9.75 -7.30 17.76
CA TYR A 220 -9.37 -5.89 17.93
C TYR A 220 -8.23 -5.67 18.94
N GLN A 221 -7.99 -6.63 19.85
CA GLN A 221 -6.86 -6.57 20.77
C GLN A 221 -5.55 -6.92 20.05
N CYS A 222 -5.60 -7.76 19.02
CA CYS A 222 -4.47 -8.10 18.17
C CYS A 222 -4.13 -6.93 17.23
N GLU A 223 -5.15 -6.30 16.65
CA GLU A 223 -5.04 -5.01 15.94
C GLU A 223 -4.41 -3.92 16.83
N SER A 224 -4.87 -3.77 18.07
CA SER A 224 -4.32 -2.78 19.00
C SER A 224 -2.82 -3.01 19.30
N GLU A 225 -2.39 -4.26 19.45
CA GLU A 225 -0.97 -4.62 19.62
C GLU A 225 -0.14 -4.32 18.35
N PHE A 226 -0.69 -4.51 17.15
CA PHE A 226 -0.03 -4.12 15.89
C PHE A 226 0.15 -2.60 15.80
N LEU A 227 -0.94 -1.85 15.97
CA LEU A 227 -0.97 -0.39 15.90
C LEU A 227 0.00 0.23 16.93
N HIS A 228 0.00 -0.30 18.16
CA HIS A 228 0.94 0.09 19.20
C HIS A 228 2.38 -0.17 18.77
N TYR A 229 2.71 -1.35 18.26
CA TYR A 229 4.08 -1.67 17.84
C TYR A 229 4.56 -0.77 16.70
N CYS A 230 3.74 -0.61 15.66
CA CYS A 230 4.04 0.20 14.48
C CYS A 230 4.31 1.66 14.82
N TYR A 231 3.46 2.28 15.63
CA TYR A 231 3.64 3.68 16.00
C TYR A 231 4.77 3.87 17.01
N LYS A 232 4.85 3.03 18.06
CA LYS A 232 5.84 3.15 19.14
C LYS A 232 7.28 2.92 18.69
N ASN A 233 7.52 1.93 17.83
CA ASN A 233 8.88 1.54 17.45
C ASN A 233 9.28 2.06 16.06
N GLY A 234 8.32 2.26 15.16
CA GLY A 234 8.57 2.71 13.78
C GLY A 234 8.15 4.16 13.49
N GLY A 235 7.48 4.85 14.42
CA GLY A 235 6.91 6.18 14.16
C GLY A 235 5.72 6.16 13.19
N CYS A 236 5.22 4.99 12.79
CA CYS A 236 4.12 4.83 11.85
C CYS A 236 2.78 5.20 12.51
N ARG A 237 2.45 6.49 12.51
CA ARG A 237 1.22 7.04 13.12
C ARG A 237 -0.07 6.61 12.40
N THR A 238 0.03 6.20 11.15
CA THR A 238 -1.08 5.75 10.30
C THR A 238 -0.83 4.35 9.76
N VAL A 239 -1.91 3.64 9.45
CA VAL A 239 -1.89 2.40 8.66
C VAL A 239 -2.14 2.70 7.19
N ALA A 240 -1.77 1.74 6.33
CA ALA A 240 -1.98 1.84 4.89
C ALA A 240 -3.47 1.71 4.51
N TYR A 241 -4.21 0.87 5.24
CA TYR A 241 -5.63 0.52 5.06
C TYR A 241 -6.25 0.11 6.42
N ALA A 242 -7.56 -0.17 6.46
CA ALA A 242 -8.23 -0.65 7.67
C ALA A 242 -7.81 -2.10 7.99
N THR A 243 -7.23 -2.30 9.17
CA THR A 243 -6.59 -3.55 9.61
C THR A 243 -7.58 -4.70 9.79
N GLY A 244 -7.36 -5.81 9.09
CA GLY A 244 -8.25 -6.98 9.10
C GLY A 244 -7.72 -8.11 9.97
N CYS A 245 -8.31 -8.32 11.16
CA CYS A 245 -7.90 -9.39 12.08
C CYS A 245 -8.87 -10.58 12.04
N GLY A 246 -8.98 -11.29 10.91
CA GLY A 246 -9.96 -12.37 10.75
C GLY A 246 -9.60 -13.67 11.49
N SER A 247 -10.40 -14.09 12.48
CA SER A 247 -10.30 -15.39 13.15
C SER A 247 -11.41 -16.38 12.75
N GLY A 248 -11.06 -17.66 12.61
CA GLY A 248 -12.00 -18.71 12.23
C GLY A 248 -12.72 -18.39 10.91
N VAL A 249 -14.06 -18.35 10.92
CA VAL A 249 -14.86 -17.99 9.73
C VAL A 249 -14.55 -16.59 9.18
N ASN A 250 -14.12 -15.65 10.01
CA ASN A 250 -13.79 -14.29 9.59
C ASN A 250 -12.56 -14.26 8.66
N ALA A 251 -11.65 -15.24 8.78
CA ALA A 251 -10.53 -15.43 7.86
C ALA A 251 -10.96 -15.77 6.41
N ALA A 252 -12.23 -16.07 6.16
CA ALA A 252 -12.77 -16.22 4.80
C ALA A 252 -13.33 -14.93 4.19
N VAL A 253 -13.23 -13.78 4.87
CA VAL A 253 -13.68 -12.46 4.41
C VAL A 253 -12.45 -11.62 4.06
N PRO A 254 -12.11 -11.38 2.77
CA PRO A 254 -10.82 -10.80 2.39
C PRO A 254 -10.51 -9.43 2.99
N HIS A 255 -11.51 -8.54 3.08
CA HIS A 255 -11.41 -7.23 3.73
C HIS A 255 -12.22 -7.20 5.04
N TYR A 256 -11.95 -8.13 5.95
CA TYR A 256 -12.50 -8.10 7.31
C TYR A 256 -11.98 -6.87 8.10
N GLY A 257 -12.57 -6.54 9.25
CA GLY A 257 -12.12 -5.42 10.11
C GLY A 257 -12.74 -4.05 9.83
N HIS A 258 -13.41 -3.85 8.69
CA HIS A 258 -14.17 -2.62 8.44
C HIS A 258 -15.34 -2.44 9.45
N ALA A 259 -15.88 -1.22 9.57
CA ALA A 259 -16.85 -0.85 10.62
C ALA A 259 -18.12 -1.74 10.76
N GLY A 260 -18.51 -2.49 9.74
CA GLY A 260 -19.63 -3.45 9.81
C GLY A 260 -19.24 -4.82 10.39
N HIS A 261 -17.95 -5.14 10.38
CA HIS A 261 -17.33 -6.35 10.90
C HIS A 261 -16.02 -6.00 11.65
N PRO A 262 -16.12 -5.23 12.76
CA PRO A 262 -14.99 -4.45 13.29
C PRO A 262 -14.13 -5.26 14.27
N ASN A 263 -13.49 -6.32 13.79
CA ASN A 263 -12.55 -7.15 14.57
C ASN A 263 -13.10 -7.57 15.95
N ASN A 264 -14.36 -8.02 16.02
CA ASN A 264 -15.08 -8.19 17.28
C ASN A 264 -15.40 -9.64 17.66
N ALA A 265 -14.87 -10.65 16.97
CA ALA A 265 -14.97 -12.04 17.43
C ALA A 265 -13.90 -12.39 18.47
N LEU A 266 -14.21 -13.42 19.26
CA LEU A 266 -13.34 -13.98 20.29
C LEU A 266 -12.49 -15.10 19.69
N LEU A 267 -11.17 -15.03 19.85
CA LEU A 267 -10.23 -16.08 19.45
C LEU A 267 -10.47 -17.34 20.31
N LYS A 268 -10.79 -18.47 19.67
CA LYS A 268 -11.03 -19.77 20.32
C LYS A 268 -9.98 -20.80 19.91
N THR A 269 -9.72 -21.77 20.77
CA THR A 269 -8.83 -22.90 20.48
C THR A 269 -9.23 -23.60 19.19
N GLY A 270 -8.27 -23.84 18.30
CA GLY A 270 -8.50 -24.50 17.01
C GLY A 270 -8.97 -23.59 15.87
N MET A 271 -9.10 -22.27 16.09
CA MET A 271 -9.31 -21.30 15.01
C MET A 271 -7.98 -20.92 14.35
N LEU A 272 -7.97 -20.83 13.02
CA LEU A 272 -6.95 -20.09 12.29
C LEU A 272 -7.13 -18.59 12.50
N CYS A 273 -6.04 -17.84 12.42
CA CYS A 273 -6.05 -16.37 12.38
C CYS A 273 -5.33 -15.92 11.09
N LEU A 274 -6.03 -15.13 10.29
CA LEU A 274 -5.54 -14.41 9.13
C LEU A 274 -5.54 -12.93 9.52
N PHE A 275 -4.36 -12.41 9.83
CA PHE A 275 -4.21 -10.99 10.18
C PHE A 275 -3.53 -10.27 9.02
N ASP A 276 -4.28 -9.37 8.41
CA ASP A 276 -3.96 -8.54 7.25
C ASP A 276 -3.77 -7.11 7.75
N MET A 277 -2.51 -6.68 7.89
CA MET A 277 -2.17 -5.42 8.54
C MET A 277 -0.91 -4.77 7.95
N GLY A 278 -1.03 -3.50 7.53
CA GLY A 278 0.04 -2.74 6.89
C GLY A 278 0.25 -1.36 7.53
N ALA A 279 1.48 -1.05 7.95
CA ALA A 279 1.82 0.28 8.47
C ALA A 279 2.02 1.31 7.33
N SER A 280 1.99 2.61 7.67
CA SER A 280 2.40 3.67 6.76
C SER A 280 3.31 4.71 7.44
N TYR A 281 4.32 5.18 6.70
CA TYR A 281 5.31 6.16 7.15
C TYR A 281 5.54 7.19 6.05
N PHE A 282 5.21 8.46 6.33
CA PHE A 282 5.26 9.58 5.38
C PHE A 282 4.67 9.27 3.99
N GLY A 283 3.56 8.53 3.96
CA GLY A 283 2.80 8.19 2.75
C GLY A 283 3.20 6.89 2.06
N TYR A 284 4.35 6.30 2.38
CA TYR A 284 4.73 4.96 1.92
C TYR A 284 4.01 3.88 2.74
N SER A 285 3.66 2.78 2.10
CA SER A 285 2.88 1.69 2.71
C SER A 285 3.63 0.36 2.66
N ALA A 286 3.32 -0.51 3.61
CA ALA A 286 3.54 -1.96 3.51
C ALA A 286 2.18 -2.68 3.50
N ASP A 287 2.17 -3.93 3.03
CA ASP A 287 0.97 -4.75 2.98
C ASP A 287 1.32 -6.20 3.31
N VAL A 288 0.79 -6.73 4.42
CA VAL A 288 1.23 -8.03 4.94
C VAL A 288 0.07 -8.77 5.59
N THR A 289 -0.43 -9.79 4.89
CA THR A 289 -1.20 -10.88 5.50
C THR A 289 -0.28 -11.97 6.08
N VAL A 290 -0.41 -12.19 7.39
CA VAL A 290 -0.04 -13.47 8.03
C VAL A 290 -1.30 -14.28 8.31
N THR A 291 -1.60 -15.29 7.48
CA THR A 291 -2.21 -16.49 8.07
C THR A 291 -1.09 -17.37 8.59
N PHE A 292 -1.11 -17.61 9.89
CA PHE A 292 -0.27 -18.63 10.48
C PHE A 292 -0.91 -19.99 10.11
N PRO A 293 -0.28 -20.84 9.25
CA PRO A 293 1.15 -21.18 9.36
C PRO A 293 2.11 -21.28 8.13
N ALA A 294 1.76 -21.33 6.81
CA ALA A 294 2.79 -21.71 5.79
C ALA A 294 2.71 -21.31 4.29
N ALA A 295 3.70 -20.49 3.84
CA ALA A 295 4.42 -20.32 2.53
C ALA A 295 3.75 -20.43 1.11
N LYS A 296 4.35 -19.98 -0.03
CA LYS A 296 5.21 -18.81 -0.44
C LYS A 296 5.35 -18.73 -2.03
N PRO A 297 6.05 -17.74 -2.67
CA PRO A 297 5.79 -17.27 -4.08
C PRO A 297 6.69 -17.77 -5.25
N GLY A 298 6.50 -17.27 -6.52
CA GLY A 298 7.33 -17.66 -7.70
C GLY A 298 7.46 -16.86 -9.04
N VAL A 299 6.40 -16.43 -9.80
CA VAL A 299 6.46 -16.33 -11.31
C VAL A 299 5.65 -15.16 -12.00
N SER A 300 5.59 -15.09 -13.34
CA SER A 300 4.76 -14.17 -14.18
C SER A 300 3.28 -14.09 -13.76
N TRP A 301 2.65 -12.91 -13.68
CA TRP A 301 1.46 -12.72 -12.84
C TRP A 301 0.20 -13.56 -13.17
N VAL A 302 -0.27 -13.54 -14.42
CA VAL A 302 -1.40 -14.41 -14.84
C VAL A 302 -1.03 -15.89 -14.70
N ALA A 303 0.22 -16.25 -15.00
CA ALA A 303 0.72 -17.61 -14.85
C ALA A 303 0.91 -18.01 -13.38
N MET A 304 1.18 -17.06 -12.46
CA MET A 304 1.25 -17.26 -11.02
C MET A 304 -0.11 -17.57 -10.44
N HIS A 305 -1.14 -16.84 -10.86
CA HIS A 305 -2.50 -17.12 -10.44
C HIS A 305 -2.94 -18.51 -10.93
N LEU A 306 -2.65 -18.86 -12.18
CA LEU A 306 -2.92 -20.20 -12.72
C LEU A 306 -2.08 -21.31 -12.07
N LEU A 307 -0.83 -21.04 -11.71
CA LEU A 307 0.06 -21.96 -10.99
C LEU A 307 -0.41 -22.18 -9.55
N ALA A 308 -0.74 -21.11 -8.81
CA ALA A 308 -1.31 -21.18 -7.47
C ALA A 308 -2.64 -21.96 -7.50
N ASN A 309 -3.53 -21.64 -8.44
CA ASN A 309 -4.79 -22.35 -8.66
C ASN A 309 -4.58 -23.85 -8.96
N ARG A 310 -3.59 -24.22 -9.78
CA ARG A 310 -3.24 -25.62 -10.05
C ARG A 310 -2.72 -26.33 -8.80
N VAL A 311 -1.75 -25.74 -8.11
CA VAL A 311 -1.17 -26.32 -6.88
C VAL A 311 -2.22 -26.47 -5.77
N LEU A 312 -3.13 -25.50 -5.65
CA LEU A 312 -4.30 -25.54 -4.77
C LEU A 312 -5.20 -26.74 -5.08
N LEU A 313 -5.61 -26.91 -6.34
CA LEU A 313 -6.41 -28.07 -6.78
C LEU A 313 -5.69 -29.40 -6.54
N GLU A 314 -4.37 -29.45 -6.77
CA GLU A 314 -3.53 -30.63 -6.51
C GLU A 314 -3.48 -30.99 -5.02
N GLN A 315 -3.29 -30.01 -4.12
CA GLN A 315 -3.28 -30.29 -2.68
C GLN A 315 -4.69 -30.61 -2.14
N LEU A 316 -5.76 -29.97 -2.64
CA LEU A 316 -7.14 -30.31 -2.29
C LEU A 316 -7.52 -31.73 -2.75
N LYS A 317 -7.09 -32.14 -3.95
CA LYS A 317 -7.23 -33.53 -4.43
C LYS A 317 -6.44 -34.51 -3.54
N LYS A 318 -5.18 -34.19 -3.22
CA LYS A 318 -4.34 -35.00 -2.32
C LYS A 318 -4.91 -35.10 -0.90
N GLY A 319 -5.61 -34.08 -0.41
CA GLY A 319 -6.36 -34.06 0.86
C GLY A 319 -7.70 -34.80 0.84
N GLY A 320 -8.05 -35.43 -0.29
CA GLY A 320 -9.29 -36.19 -0.49
C GLY A 320 -10.54 -35.32 -0.62
N LEU A 321 -10.40 -34.02 -0.93
CA LEU A 321 -11.52 -33.08 -1.10
C LEU A 321 -11.99 -32.98 -2.54
N LEU A 322 -11.10 -33.26 -3.50
CA LEU A 322 -11.38 -33.25 -4.94
C LEU A 322 -11.02 -34.58 -5.61
N GLN A 323 -11.66 -34.86 -6.75
CA GLN A 323 -11.52 -36.08 -7.56
C GLN A 323 -11.55 -35.77 -9.06
N GLY A 324 -11.04 -36.64 -9.93
CA GLY A 324 -10.96 -36.40 -11.38
C GLY A 324 -9.62 -35.81 -11.85
N SER A 325 -9.55 -35.30 -13.08
CA SER A 325 -8.32 -34.69 -13.62
C SER A 325 -8.08 -33.28 -13.06
N ILE A 326 -6.82 -32.90 -12.85
CA ILE A 326 -6.45 -31.54 -12.47
C ILE A 326 -6.64 -30.57 -13.64
N ASP A 327 -6.36 -31.02 -14.86
CA ASP A 327 -6.48 -30.17 -16.05
C ASP A 327 -7.95 -29.80 -16.31
N GLU A 328 -8.87 -30.78 -16.22
CA GLU A 328 -10.30 -30.50 -16.34
C GLU A 328 -10.84 -29.59 -15.21
N MET A 329 -10.25 -29.63 -14.00
CA MET A 329 -10.61 -28.70 -12.91
C MET A 329 -10.13 -27.28 -13.19
N VAL A 330 -8.95 -27.13 -13.81
CA VAL A 330 -8.39 -25.83 -14.22
C VAL A 330 -9.22 -25.25 -15.35
N ASP A 331 -9.56 -26.04 -16.38
CA ASP A 331 -10.43 -25.63 -17.49
C ASP A 331 -11.84 -25.25 -17.01
N ALA A 332 -12.39 -25.98 -16.04
CA ALA A 332 -13.64 -25.63 -15.38
C ALA A 332 -13.53 -24.43 -14.42
N ASN A 333 -12.34 -23.85 -14.24
CA ASN A 333 -12.04 -22.75 -13.32
C ASN A 333 -12.43 -23.04 -11.85
N LEU A 334 -12.41 -24.32 -11.43
CA LEU A 334 -12.83 -24.78 -10.11
C LEU A 334 -12.06 -24.11 -8.97
N ALA A 335 -10.80 -23.74 -9.20
CA ALA A 335 -9.99 -23.01 -8.22
C ALA A 335 -10.64 -21.70 -7.75
N ALA A 336 -11.41 -21.01 -8.61
CA ALA A 336 -12.11 -19.77 -8.25
C ALA A 336 -13.22 -19.93 -7.18
N VAL A 337 -13.58 -21.18 -6.85
CA VAL A 337 -14.45 -21.52 -5.70
C VAL A 337 -13.68 -21.42 -4.37
N PHE A 338 -12.36 -21.70 -4.40
CA PHE A 338 -11.49 -21.80 -3.23
C PHE A 338 -10.50 -20.63 -3.11
N GLN A 339 -10.11 -19.98 -4.21
CA GLN A 339 -9.38 -18.71 -4.27
C GLN A 339 -10.15 -17.71 -5.16
N PRO A 340 -11.09 -16.92 -4.60
CA PRO A 340 -11.95 -16.03 -5.40
C PRO A 340 -11.28 -14.69 -5.78
N HIS A 341 -10.16 -14.32 -5.16
CA HIS A 341 -9.42 -13.08 -5.41
C HIS A 341 -8.20 -13.32 -6.32
N GLY A 342 -7.45 -12.26 -6.62
CA GLY A 342 -6.18 -12.35 -7.34
C GLY A 342 -5.12 -13.16 -6.59
N VAL A 343 -3.91 -13.23 -7.15
CA VAL A 343 -2.71 -13.78 -6.45
C VAL A 343 -1.83 -12.65 -5.88
N GLY A 344 -2.37 -11.43 -5.81
CA GLY A 344 -1.72 -10.20 -5.38
C GLY A 344 -1.69 -9.11 -6.44
N HIS A 345 -1.02 -8.01 -6.12
CA HIS A 345 -1.11 -6.73 -6.81
C HIS A 345 0.17 -5.90 -6.68
N LEU A 346 0.25 -4.78 -7.41
CA LEU A 346 1.31 -3.79 -7.21
C LEU A 346 1.16 -3.11 -5.83
N LEU A 347 2.28 -2.75 -5.21
CA LEU A 347 2.36 -2.03 -3.94
C LEU A 347 3.29 -0.81 -4.03
N GLY A 348 3.01 0.24 -3.24
CA GLY A 348 3.82 1.46 -3.19
C GLY A 348 3.34 2.49 -2.16
N LEU A 349 2.87 3.64 -2.67
CA LEU A 349 2.25 4.69 -1.84
C LEU A 349 0.83 4.30 -1.43
N ASP A 350 0.08 3.78 -2.40
CA ASP A 350 -1.24 3.18 -2.18
C ASP A 350 -1.07 1.66 -2.03
N VAL A 351 -1.96 1.02 -1.25
CA VAL A 351 -1.90 -0.43 -0.97
C VAL A 351 -2.09 -1.26 -2.25
N HIS A 352 -3.15 -0.94 -2.99
CA HIS A 352 -3.34 -1.36 -4.37
C HIS A 352 -2.74 -0.27 -5.28
N ASP A 353 -1.44 -0.33 -5.56
CA ASP A 353 -0.74 0.76 -6.25
C ASP A 353 -1.05 0.83 -7.76
N VAL A 354 -0.88 2.03 -8.31
CA VAL A 354 -1.32 2.38 -9.67
C VAL A 354 -0.51 1.69 -10.78
N GLY A 355 -1.11 1.59 -11.97
CA GLY A 355 -0.43 1.14 -13.20
C GLY A 355 -0.58 -0.35 -13.51
N GLY A 356 -1.40 -1.09 -12.76
CA GLY A 356 -1.66 -2.51 -12.97
C GLY A 356 -2.41 -2.83 -14.28
N TYR A 357 -3.25 -1.90 -14.74
CA TYR A 357 -3.89 -1.89 -16.06
C TYR A 357 -3.77 -0.49 -16.66
N LEU A 358 -3.19 -0.38 -17.84
CA LEU A 358 -2.97 0.85 -18.61
C LEU A 358 -3.09 0.53 -20.11
N GLU A 359 -3.30 1.55 -20.94
CA GLU A 359 -3.27 1.40 -22.40
C GLU A 359 -1.91 0.84 -22.87
N GLY A 360 -1.93 -0.09 -23.82
CA GLY A 360 -0.74 -0.82 -24.29
C GLY A 360 -0.31 -2.01 -23.43
N PHE A 361 -0.94 -2.25 -22.27
CA PHE A 361 -0.70 -3.43 -21.42
C PHE A 361 -1.87 -4.43 -21.49
N PRO A 362 -1.67 -5.70 -21.03
CA PRO A 362 -2.72 -6.72 -21.12
C PRO A 362 -4.01 -6.36 -20.36
N GLU A 363 -5.15 -6.61 -20.99
CA GLU A 363 -6.47 -6.34 -20.41
C GLU A 363 -6.85 -7.27 -19.26
N ARG A 364 -7.84 -6.85 -18.46
CA ARG A 364 -8.41 -7.64 -17.36
C ARG A 364 -9.26 -8.78 -17.92
N LEU A 365 -8.74 -10.01 -17.85
CA LEU A 365 -9.43 -11.22 -18.30
C LEU A 365 -10.77 -11.42 -17.55
N PRO A 366 -11.90 -11.68 -18.22
CA PRO A 366 -13.23 -11.75 -17.58
C PRO A 366 -13.49 -13.06 -16.81
N THR A 367 -12.59 -14.03 -16.93
CA THR A 367 -12.66 -15.38 -16.35
C THR A 367 -12.75 -15.36 -14.81
N PRO A 368 -13.47 -16.31 -14.16
CA PRO A 368 -13.47 -16.47 -12.70
C PRO A 368 -12.05 -16.56 -12.11
N GLY A 369 -11.86 -16.01 -10.90
CA GLY A 369 -10.53 -15.81 -10.30
C GLY A 369 -9.76 -14.68 -11.00
N LEU A 370 -9.32 -14.91 -12.24
CA LEU A 370 -8.49 -14.00 -13.03
C LEU A 370 -9.02 -12.55 -13.11
N LYS A 371 -10.34 -12.36 -13.22
CA LYS A 371 -10.96 -11.02 -13.26
C LYS A 371 -10.69 -10.16 -12.02
N HIS A 372 -10.31 -10.79 -10.90
CA HIS A 372 -9.98 -10.14 -9.63
C HIS A 372 -8.49 -9.84 -9.46
N LEU A 373 -7.62 -10.21 -10.41
CA LEU A 373 -6.23 -9.72 -10.44
C LEU A 373 -6.19 -8.20 -10.61
N ARG A 374 -5.36 -7.49 -9.83
CA ARG A 374 -5.19 -6.02 -9.99
C ARG A 374 -4.12 -5.64 -11.02
N THR A 375 -3.40 -6.61 -11.56
CA THR A 375 -2.59 -6.44 -12.77
C THR A 375 -2.58 -7.71 -13.61
N ALA A 376 -2.52 -7.56 -14.94
CA ALA A 376 -2.24 -8.63 -15.87
C ALA A 376 -0.86 -8.47 -16.57
N ARG A 377 -0.03 -7.53 -16.09
CA ARG A 377 1.31 -7.27 -16.65
C ARG A 377 2.25 -8.45 -16.40
N LYS A 378 3.33 -8.49 -17.19
CA LYS A 378 4.55 -9.22 -16.80
C LYS A 378 5.21 -8.45 -15.66
N LEU A 379 5.88 -9.14 -14.76
CA LEU A 379 6.68 -8.50 -13.71
C LEU A 379 7.94 -7.89 -14.34
N GLU A 380 8.25 -6.65 -13.95
CA GLU A 380 9.40 -5.88 -14.41
C GLU A 380 10.30 -5.50 -13.22
N GLN A 381 11.59 -5.30 -13.44
CA GLN A 381 12.53 -4.96 -12.35
C GLN A 381 12.11 -3.67 -11.62
N ASN A 382 12.26 -3.67 -10.29
CA ASN A 382 11.84 -2.61 -9.37
C ASN A 382 10.31 -2.40 -9.24
N MET A 383 9.48 -3.29 -9.80
CA MET A 383 8.12 -3.48 -9.29
C MET A 383 8.18 -4.07 -7.88
N VAL A 384 7.28 -3.63 -7.01
CA VAL A 384 6.97 -4.31 -5.74
C VAL A 384 5.57 -4.88 -5.87
N VAL A 385 5.40 -6.14 -5.52
CA VAL A 385 4.09 -6.83 -5.53
C VAL A 385 3.84 -7.58 -4.23
N THR A 386 2.58 -7.61 -3.79
CA THR A 386 2.12 -8.62 -2.84
C THR A 386 2.01 -9.96 -3.54
N ILE A 387 2.29 -11.06 -2.84
CA ILE A 387 2.11 -12.41 -3.38
C ILE A 387 1.29 -13.24 -2.40
N GLU A 388 -0.02 -13.27 -2.64
CA GLU A 388 -1.07 -13.65 -1.67
C GLU A 388 -1.98 -14.81 -2.13
N PRO A 389 -1.45 -16.01 -2.46
CA PRO A 389 -2.29 -17.19 -2.70
C PRO A 389 -3.09 -17.57 -1.45
N GLY A 390 -4.29 -18.14 -1.65
CA GLY A 390 -5.17 -18.49 -0.54
C GLY A 390 -6.21 -19.58 -0.83
N CYS A 391 -6.72 -20.22 0.22
CA CYS A 391 -7.67 -21.32 0.17
C CYS A 391 -8.76 -21.11 1.23
N TYR A 392 -10.01 -20.93 0.81
CA TYR A 392 -11.15 -20.66 1.69
C TYR A 392 -12.33 -21.59 1.42
N PHE A 393 -13.10 -21.87 2.46
CA PHE A 393 -14.31 -22.69 2.41
C PHE A 393 -15.55 -21.82 2.54
N ILE A 394 -15.79 -20.99 1.52
CA ILE A 394 -16.84 -19.97 1.50
C ILE A 394 -18.19 -20.59 1.13
N ASP A 395 -19.10 -20.71 2.10
CA ASP A 395 -20.35 -21.47 1.96
C ASP A 395 -21.20 -21.13 0.71
N PRO A 396 -21.47 -19.85 0.36
CA PRO A 396 -22.20 -19.52 -0.87
C PRO A 396 -21.52 -19.96 -2.18
N LEU A 397 -20.18 -20.02 -2.21
CA LEU A 397 -19.43 -20.49 -3.38
C LEU A 397 -19.47 -22.02 -3.46
N LEU A 398 -19.27 -22.70 -2.34
CA LEU A 398 -19.38 -24.17 -2.23
C LEU A 398 -20.79 -24.66 -2.59
N ASP A 399 -21.83 -23.99 -2.08
CA ASP A 399 -23.23 -24.31 -2.36
C ASP A 399 -23.64 -24.07 -3.81
N LYS A 400 -23.00 -23.11 -4.48
CA LYS A 400 -23.15 -22.90 -5.92
C LYS A 400 -22.43 -23.98 -6.72
N ALA A 401 -21.18 -24.28 -6.38
CA ALA A 401 -20.36 -25.27 -7.05
C ALA A 401 -20.93 -26.70 -6.95
N LEU A 402 -21.50 -27.07 -5.80
CA LEU A 402 -22.17 -28.36 -5.61
C LEU A 402 -23.46 -28.54 -6.45
N LYS A 403 -24.06 -27.44 -6.94
CA LYS A 403 -25.26 -27.46 -7.79
C LYS A 403 -24.96 -27.41 -9.29
N ASP A 404 -23.74 -27.04 -9.67
CA ASP A 404 -23.27 -27.03 -11.05
C ASP A 404 -22.56 -28.35 -11.38
N PHE A 405 -23.14 -29.19 -12.25
CA PHE A 405 -22.55 -30.49 -12.61
C PHE A 405 -21.13 -30.39 -13.20
N ASN A 406 -20.78 -29.27 -13.83
CA ASN A 406 -19.44 -29.06 -14.38
C ASN A 406 -18.37 -29.00 -13.28
N LEU A 407 -18.75 -28.53 -12.08
CA LEU A 407 -17.90 -28.37 -10.91
C LEU A 407 -18.09 -29.50 -9.90
N SER A 408 -19.34 -29.85 -9.57
CA SER A 408 -19.67 -30.81 -8.51
C SER A 408 -19.15 -32.22 -8.79
N ARG A 409 -19.00 -32.61 -10.07
CA ARG A 409 -18.34 -33.87 -10.48
C ARG A 409 -16.94 -34.05 -9.91
N PHE A 410 -16.24 -32.94 -9.62
CA PHE A 410 -14.90 -32.94 -9.03
C PHE A 410 -14.88 -32.85 -7.51
N ILE A 411 -16.00 -32.59 -6.84
CA ILE A 411 -16.04 -32.25 -5.41
C ILE A 411 -16.48 -33.46 -4.58
N VAL A 412 -15.63 -33.91 -3.65
CA VAL A 412 -15.95 -34.99 -2.71
C VAL A 412 -16.74 -34.39 -1.54
N ALA A 413 -18.06 -34.28 -1.72
CA ALA A 413 -18.95 -33.51 -0.84
C ALA A 413 -18.88 -33.93 0.64
N ASP A 414 -18.78 -35.23 0.95
CA ASP A 414 -18.66 -35.72 2.32
C ASP A 414 -17.32 -35.34 2.97
N SER A 415 -16.21 -35.41 2.24
CA SER A 415 -14.92 -34.87 2.70
C SER A 415 -14.99 -33.36 2.93
N LEU A 416 -15.62 -32.63 2.01
CA LEU A 416 -15.74 -31.17 2.07
C LEU A 416 -16.55 -30.71 3.30
N LYS A 417 -17.54 -31.49 3.72
CA LYS A 417 -18.42 -31.16 4.86
C LYS A 417 -17.65 -30.86 6.15
N ARG A 418 -16.47 -31.48 6.37
CA ARG A 418 -15.63 -31.24 7.57
C ARG A 418 -14.90 -29.89 7.57
N PHE A 419 -14.86 -29.19 6.43
CA PHE A 419 -14.26 -27.85 6.28
C PHE A 419 -15.30 -26.72 6.20
N ARG A 420 -16.59 -27.04 6.29
CA ARG A 420 -17.65 -26.03 6.42
C ARG A 420 -17.45 -25.25 7.72
N GLY A 421 -17.35 -23.93 7.63
CA GLY A 421 -16.99 -23.08 8.77
C GLY A 421 -15.50 -23.09 9.18
N PHE A 422 -14.59 -23.70 8.41
CA PHE A 422 -13.14 -23.68 8.67
C PHE A 422 -12.52 -22.28 8.52
N GLY A 423 -13.14 -21.41 7.73
CA GLY A 423 -12.55 -20.15 7.30
C GLY A 423 -11.66 -20.37 6.07
N GLY A 424 -10.40 -19.98 6.17
CA GLY A 424 -9.40 -20.23 5.13
C GLY A 424 -7.99 -19.78 5.52
N VAL A 425 -7.10 -19.80 4.55
CA VAL A 425 -5.67 -19.48 4.68
C VAL A 425 -5.24 -18.56 3.53
N ARG A 426 -4.51 -17.50 3.83
CA ARG A 426 -3.77 -16.65 2.88
C ARG A 426 -2.37 -16.37 3.41
N ILE A 427 -1.34 -16.59 2.59
CA ILE A 427 0.04 -16.25 2.94
C ILE A 427 0.53 -15.20 1.96
N GLU A 428 0.84 -14.01 2.47
CA GLU A 428 1.23 -12.87 1.66
C GLU A 428 2.64 -12.42 1.97
N ASP A 429 3.53 -12.51 0.97
CA ASP A 429 4.88 -11.95 1.00
C ASP A 429 4.95 -10.70 0.11
N ASP A 430 5.50 -9.60 0.63
CA ASP A 430 5.94 -8.45 -0.16
C ASP A 430 7.19 -8.85 -0.96
N ALA A 431 7.18 -8.67 -2.27
CA ALA A 431 8.27 -9.06 -3.15
C ALA A 431 8.75 -7.90 -4.03
N LEU A 432 10.03 -7.54 -3.89
CA LEU A 432 10.75 -6.69 -4.83
C LEU A 432 11.20 -7.55 -6.02
N VAL A 433 10.75 -7.21 -7.22
CA VAL A 433 11.21 -7.81 -8.47
C VAL A 433 12.60 -7.29 -8.81
N THR A 434 13.54 -8.20 -9.04
CA THR A 434 14.92 -7.93 -9.41
C THR A 434 15.22 -8.47 -10.81
N GLU A 435 16.35 -8.09 -11.39
CA GLU A 435 16.81 -8.59 -12.70
C GLU A 435 16.75 -10.12 -12.85
N ASN A 436 17.08 -10.86 -11.77
CA ASN A 436 17.31 -12.31 -11.80
C ASN A 436 16.34 -13.11 -10.89
N GLY A 437 15.24 -12.51 -10.42
CA GLY A 437 14.28 -13.15 -9.51
C GLY A 437 13.53 -12.17 -8.62
N MET A 438 13.12 -12.59 -7.43
CA MET A 438 12.45 -11.72 -6.44
C MET A 438 13.13 -11.80 -5.07
N ILE A 439 13.25 -10.65 -4.41
CA ILE A 439 13.61 -10.56 -2.98
C ILE A 439 12.31 -10.44 -2.19
N ASN A 440 12.02 -11.44 -1.36
CA ASN A 440 10.99 -11.32 -0.34
C ASN A 440 11.45 -10.29 0.72
N LEU A 441 10.67 -9.24 0.91
CA LEU A 441 10.89 -8.15 1.86
C LEU A 441 10.29 -8.46 3.23
N THR A 442 9.23 -9.28 3.29
CA THR A 442 8.53 -9.66 4.53
C THR A 442 9.36 -10.65 5.34
N LYS A 443 9.64 -10.31 6.60
CA LYS A 443 10.48 -11.11 7.50
C LYS A 443 9.66 -11.68 8.66
N VAL A 444 8.95 -12.77 8.38
CA VAL A 444 8.16 -13.51 9.38
C VAL A 444 8.47 -15.01 9.30
N PRO A 445 8.21 -15.78 10.38
CA PRO A 445 8.08 -17.24 10.31
C PRO A 445 7.13 -17.68 9.18
N ARG A 446 7.50 -18.71 8.40
CA ARG A 446 6.74 -19.14 7.19
C ARG A 446 6.60 -20.65 6.99
N THR A 447 7.13 -21.51 7.85
CA THR A 447 6.76 -22.93 7.91
C THR A 447 5.94 -23.23 9.17
N VAL A 448 5.22 -24.35 9.18
CA VAL A 448 4.46 -24.83 10.36
C VAL A 448 5.37 -24.90 11.59
N GLU A 449 6.52 -25.55 11.45
CA GLU A 449 7.55 -25.66 12.50
C GLU A 449 8.06 -24.29 12.95
N GLU A 450 8.37 -23.37 12.03
CA GLU A 450 8.84 -22.03 12.38
C GLU A 450 7.79 -21.21 13.16
N ILE A 451 6.50 -21.39 12.85
CA ILE A 451 5.41 -20.68 13.52
C ILE A 451 5.08 -21.31 14.87
N GLU A 452 5.03 -22.64 14.96
CA GLU A 452 4.90 -23.34 16.24
C GLU A 452 6.07 -23.01 17.19
N ASP A 453 7.31 -22.97 16.68
CA ASP A 453 8.48 -22.57 17.46
C ASP A 453 8.43 -21.09 17.89
N TRP A 454 8.02 -20.18 16.99
CA TRP A 454 7.93 -18.75 17.31
C TRP A 454 6.85 -18.45 18.35
N MET A 455 5.68 -19.09 18.23
CA MET A 455 4.58 -18.98 19.20
C MET A 455 4.96 -19.64 20.55
N ALA A 456 5.81 -20.67 20.54
CA ALA A 456 6.36 -21.30 21.74
C ALA A 456 7.55 -20.51 22.37
N GLY A 457 7.95 -19.37 21.81
CA GLY A 457 9.04 -18.55 22.34
C GLY A 457 10.45 -19.13 22.12
N LYS A 458 10.62 -19.95 21.07
CA LYS A 458 11.93 -20.44 20.62
C LYS A 458 12.50 -19.54 19.52
N ASN A 459 13.81 -19.65 19.29
CA ASN A 459 14.52 -19.07 18.15
C ASN A 459 14.46 -17.53 18.01
N ASP A 460 14.32 -16.78 19.12
CA ASP A 460 14.27 -15.31 19.19
C ASP A 460 15.35 -14.57 18.37
N HIS A 461 16.53 -15.18 18.20
CA HIS A 461 17.64 -14.61 17.44
C HIS A 461 17.45 -14.66 15.91
N LYS A 462 16.57 -15.52 15.38
CA LYS A 462 16.36 -15.70 13.93
C LYS A 462 15.60 -14.54 13.26
N TYR A 463 14.71 -13.88 14.01
CA TYR A 463 13.88 -12.77 13.55
C TYR A 463 13.86 -11.62 14.56
N GLY A 464 15.05 -11.24 15.05
CA GLY A 464 15.23 -10.33 16.18
C GLY A 464 14.60 -8.94 16.03
N PRO A 465 14.67 -8.09 17.08
CA PRO A 465 14.21 -6.72 17.00
C PRO A 465 15.03 -5.96 15.95
N VAL A 466 14.36 -5.21 15.08
CA VAL A 466 14.98 -4.39 14.03
C VAL A 466 15.89 -3.35 14.68
N ARG A 467 17.19 -3.36 14.35
CA ARG A 467 18.16 -2.39 14.87
C ARG A 467 18.63 -1.45 13.77
N ILE A 468 18.99 -0.23 14.15
CA ILE A 468 19.56 0.78 13.24
C ILE A 468 20.86 0.27 12.58
N SER A 469 21.61 -0.61 13.26
CA SER A 469 22.78 -1.31 12.72
C SER A 469 22.48 -2.16 11.49
N ASP A 470 21.27 -2.68 11.37
CA ASP A 470 20.89 -3.65 10.34
C ASP A 470 20.66 -2.97 8.98
N PHE A 471 20.73 -1.63 8.97
CA PHE A 471 20.68 -0.75 7.80
C PHE A 471 22.04 -0.06 7.52
N SER A 472 23.11 -0.41 8.24
CA SER A 472 24.44 0.18 8.00
C SER A 472 25.09 -0.43 6.76
N PHE A 473 24.98 0.28 5.64
CA PHE A 473 25.85 0.07 4.49
C PHE A 473 27.17 0.80 4.74
N ASP A 474 28.28 0.05 4.76
CA ASP A 474 29.59 0.63 4.48
C ASP A 474 29.61 1.19 3.05
N ARG A 475 30.45 2.21 2.84
CA ARG A 475 30.33 3.22 1.78
C ARG A 475 30.69 2.76 0.37
#